data_AF-A0AAW4YNP4-F1
#
_entry.id   AF-A0AAW4YNP4-F1
#
_cell.length_a   1.000
_cell.length_b   1.000
_cell.length_c   1.000
_cell.angle_alpha   90.00
_cell.angle_beta   90.00
_cell.angle_gamma   90.00
#
_symmetry.space_group_name_H-M   'P 1'
#
loop_
_entity.id
_entity.type
_entity.pdbx_description
1 polymer ?
#
loop_
_entity_poly.entity_id
_entity_poly.type
_entity_poly.pdbx_seq_one_letter_code
_entity_poly.pdbx_strand_id
1 'polypeptide(L)'
;MVDVDLSQPPFSFLDEEGRERIRHGIDLAYFDRDEIILETGQPGEYVFLIHKGEVAELDTTQPGARERIGHYTAGDLFGAISILNGKSRYRFRAEQESLCYLLPKALFLQLCDDCPAFAEFFRQTLAHKARLLTEQRAEGGVTMAGFMLARVSECMRPPLCMSADTTIAEAVAKLHESHADSLLVEGPDGVGMVTKTDLLNALVLKGLEKQSPLQAIANFELVTVSPGQYLFEVLVMMTRFKVERVVVIEQGRPIGVVELTDVLSYFSSRSYVVSLQVEQADSLDALYRASRRTPELVKALMAQGVKLRFAMGLLAALNGRIMSKAWGFLIDERYHRDSCLMVMGSEGRGEQILKTDQDNGLILADGLEWPDVGEQMQRLTETLIELGYPPCPGNIMVNNPEWVGSVSQWRERIARWAEKRDGDSLMKLAIMLDSHSVAGNPALLDRVRQSLFEQCSRDELLLSYFARTALRFSTPLTLFGSLKKPQHGIDIKKGGIFPIVHGVRTMALERRIQPTSTLERLEALAADGRLEARVAEDLAEALSLFTELRLKQQLERLDGEPNSKSPDRVVVQQLSSLERDLLREALHIVKDFKQSLSQRYHLEYT
;
A
#
# COMPACT_ATOMS: atom_id res chain seq x y z
N MET A 1 -22.36 32.30 -29.38
CA MET A 1 -21.40 32.00 -28.30
C MET A 1 -21.57 30.53 -27.99
N VAL A 2 -20.50 29.77 -28.14
CA VAL A 2 -20.52 28.31 -27.98
C VAL A 2 -20.44 28.00 -26.49
N ASP A 3 -21.42 27.29 -25.95
CA ASP A 3 -21.46 26.93 -24.52
C ASP A 3 -20.58 25.69 -24.27
N VAL A 4 -19.26 25.91 -24.27
CA VAL A 4 -18.25 24.91 -23.92
C VAL A 4 -18.03 24.90 -22.40
N ASP A 5 -18.07 23.72 -21.79
CA ASP A 5 -17.74 23.55 -20.38
C ASP A 5 -16.21 23.55 -20.20
N LEU A 6 -15.70 24.63 -19.62
CA LEU A 6 -14.27 24.82 -19.30
C LEU A 6 -14.00 24.73 -17.79
N SER A 7 -14.96 24.23 -17.01
CA SER A 7 -14.84 24.12 -15.54
C SER A 7 -13.95 22.94 -15.09
N GLN A 8 -13.63 22.03 -16.01
CA GLN A 8 -12.87 20.81 -15.74
C GLN A 8 -11.42 20.92 -16.24
N PRO A 9 -10.47 20.19 -15.63
CA PRO A 9 -9.12 20.05 -16.18
C PRO A 9 -9.16 19.57 -17.65
N PRO A 10 -8.25 20.06 -18.51
CA PRO A 10 -7.16 20.99 -18.19
C PRO A 10 -7.58 22.47 -18.11
N PHE A 11 -8.78 22.83 -18.53
CA PHE A 11 -9.19 24.23 -18.66
C PHE A 11 -9.40 24.94 -17.31
N SER A 12 -9.64 24.18 -16.25
CA SER A 12 -9.70 24.71 -14.88
C SER A 12 -8.38 25.30 -14.38
N PHE A 13 -7.24 24.96 -15.01
CA PHE A 13 -5.93 25.55 -14.68
C PHE A 13 -5.73 26.95 -15.28
N LEU A 14 -6.57 27.34 -16.24
CA LEU A 14 -6.54 28.66 -16.83
C LEU A 14 -7.31 29.64 -15.95
N ASP A 15 -6.84 30.88 -15.93
CA ASP A 15 -7.61 31.98 -15.37
C ASP A 15 -8.79 32.36 -16.30
N GLU A 16 -9.59 33.34 -15.88
CA GLU A 16 -10.77 33.73 -16.65
C GLU A 16 -10.40 34.30 -18.02
N GLU A 17 -9.26 35.00 -18.13
CA GLU A 17 -8.77 35.51 -19.41
C GLU A 17 -8.39 34.36 -20.37
N GLY A 18 -7.69 33.33 -19.87
CA GLY A 18 -7.38 32.13 -20.64
C GLY A 18 -8.62 31.35 -21.09
N ARG A 19 -9.62 31.22 -20.20
CA ARG A 19 -10.91 30.58 -20.55
C ARG A 19 -11.68 31.38 -21.61
N GLU A 20 -11.71 32.71 -21.49
CA GLU A 20 -12.35 33.56 -22.49
C GLU A 20 -11.65 33.52 -23.85
N ARG A 21 -10.31 33.44 -23.87
CA ARG A 21 -9.55 33.23 -25.11
C ARG A 21 -9.93 31.91 -25.80
N ILE A 22 -10.17 30.85 -25.04
CA ILE A 22 -10.69 29.59 -25.59
C ILE A 22 -12.10 29.79 -26.14
N ARG A 23 -13.04 30.35 -25.37
CA ARG A 23 -14.43 30.55 -25.84
C ARG A 23 -14.53 31.34 -27.15
N HIS A 24 -13.65 32.31 -27.36
CA HIS A 24 -13.59 33.12 -28.57
C HIS A 24 -12.75 32.51 -29.70
N GLY A 25 -11.84 31.59 -29.37
CA GLY A 25 -10.85 31.03 -30.29
C GLY A 25 -11.11 29.60 -30.74
N ILE A 26 -12.20 28.98 -30.30
CA ILE A 26 -12.61 27.63 -30.74
C ILE A 26 -13.64 27.69 -31.87
N ASP A 27 -13.51 26.74 -32.80
CA ASP A 27 -14.52 26.47 -33.81
C ASP A 27 -15.29 25.18 -33.47
N LEU A 28 -16.40 24.95 -34.17
CA LEU A 28 -17.20 23.73 -34.03
C LEU A 28 -17.16 22.96 -35.36
N ALA A 29 -16.75 21.70 -35.32
CA ALA A 29 -16.72 20.82 -36.48
C ALA A 29 -17.59 19.58 -36.28
N TYR A 30 -18.24 19.18 -37.36
CA TYR A 30 -19.01 17.96 -37.47
C TYR A 30 -18.21 16.94 -38.28
N PHE A 31 -18.22 15.68 -37.82
CA PHE A 31 -17.57 14.55 -38.47
C PHE A 31 -18.59 13.44 -38.67
N ASP A 32 -18.66 12.92 -39.89
CA ASP A 32 -19.51 11.79 -40.25
C ASP A 32 -18.99 10.49 -39.61
N ARG A 33 -19.87 9.50 -39.50
CA ARG A 33 -19.46 8.16 -39.08
C ARG A 33 -18.37 7.63 -40.01
N ASP A 34 -17.34 7.02 -39.40
CA ASP A 34 -16.16 6.45 -40.05
C ASP A 34 -15.22 7.48 -40.71
N GLU A 35 -15.48 8.79 -40.55
CA GLU A 35 -14.59 9.85 -41.03
C GLU A 35 -13.26 9.87 -40.26
N ILE A 36 -12.15 10.02 -40.98
CA ILE A 36 -10.81 10.15 -40.38
C ILE A 36 -10.60 11.61 -40.00
N ILE A 37 -10.57 11.88 -38.70
CA ILE A 37 -10.41 13.22 -38.11
C ILE A 37 -8.93 13.65 -38.15
N LEU A 38 -8.02 12.73 -37.88
CA LEU A 38 -6.58 12.97 -37.92
C LEU A 38 -5.85 11.69 -38.33
N GLU A 39 -5.07 11.71 -39.40
CA GLU A 39 -4.39 10.51 -39.91
C GLU A 39 -2.99 10.31 -39.28
N THR A 40 -2.51 9.07 -39.25
CA THR A 40 -1.14 8.72 -38.86
C THR A 40 -0.13 9.50 -39.70
N GLY A 41 0.82 10.17 -39.05
CA GLY A 41 1.83 10.99 -39.70
C GLY A 41 1.36 12.39 -40.12
N GLN A 42 0.06 12.70 -40.03
CA GLN A 42 -0.47 14.03 -40.32
C GLN A 42 -0.03 15.03 -39.23
N PRO A 43 0.36 16.26 -39.59
CA PRO A 43 0.62 17.31 -38.61
C PRO A 43 -0.60 17.56 -37.71
N GLY A 44 -0.36 17.70 -36.40
CA GLY A 44 -1.41 18.13 -35.47
C GLY A 44 -1.66 19.63 -35.61
N GLU A 45 -2.86 20.01 -36.04
CA GLU A 45 -3.29 21.41 -36.24
C GLU A 45 -4.32 21.88 -35.20
N TYR A 46 -5.03 20.95 -34.55
CA TYR A 46 -6.06 21.25 -33.55
C TYR A 46 -5.99 20.28 -32.37
N VAL A 47 -6.36 20.77 -31.19
CA VAL A 47 -6.86 19.94 -30.08
C VAL A 47 -8.37 19.84 -30.26
N PHE A 48 -8.89 18.63 -30.17
CA PHE A 48 -10.30 18.33 -30.36
C PHE A 48 -10.91 18.06 -28.98
N LEU A 49 -11.98 18.76 -28.63
CA LEU A 49 -12.80 18.49 -27.45
C LEU A 49 -14.17 18.00 -27.91
N ILE A 50 -14.54 16.78 -27.55
CA ILE A 50 -15.78 16.18 -28.05
C ILE A 50 -16.97 16.78 -27.32
N HIS A 51 -17.88 17.43 -28.05
CA HIS A 51 -19.16 17.88 -27.52
C HIS A 51 -20.20 16.74 -27.54
N LYS A 52 -20.24 15.98 -28.65
CA LYS A 52 -21.15 14.85 -28.85
C LYS A 52 -20.50 13.83 -29.79
N GLY A 53 -20.82 12.56 -29.62
CA GLY A 53 -20.29 11.50 -30.48
C GLY A 53 -19.15 10.72 -29.84
N GLU A 54 -18.47 9.93 -30.66
CA GLU A 54 -17.41 9.01 -30.24
C GLU A 54 -16.29 8.97 -31.29
N VAL A 55 -15.05 9.05 -30.83
CA VAL A 55 -13.85 9.01 -31.67
C VAL A 55 -12.92 7.90 -31.21
N ALA A 56 -12.34 7.19 -32.14
CA ALA A 56 -11.39 6.12 -31.89
C ALA A 56 -9.98 6.50 -32.33
N GLU A 57 -8.98 6.16 -31.52
CA GLU A 57 -7.56 6.27 -31.86
C GLU A 57 -7.00 4.90 -32.26
N LEU A 58 -6.28 4.87 -33.39
CA LEU A 58 -5.92 3.69 -34.14
C LEU A 58 -4.40 3.70 -34.49
N ASP A 59 -3.65 2.73 -34.01
CA ASP A 59 -2.31 2.36 -34.47
C ASP A 59 -2.37 1.55 -35.77
N THR A 60 -2.16 2.26 -36.88
CA THR A 60 -2.18 1.70 -38.24
C THR A 60 -1.05 0.70 -38.52
N THR A 61 -0.08 0.54 -37.62
CA THR A 61 0.99 -0.45 -37.75
C THR A 61 0.58 -1.86 -37.29
N GLN A 62 -0.57 -2.00 -36.63
CA GLN A 62 -1.06 -3.27 -36.09
C GLN A 62 -2.29 -3.80 -36.84
N PRO A 63 -2.34 -5.10 -37.20
CA PRO A 63 -3.46 -5.66 -37.96
C PRO A 63 -4.70 -5.96 -37.10
N GLY A 64 -5.88 -5.69 -37.67
CA GLY A 64 -7.18 -6.15 -37.17
C GLY A 64 -7.60 -5.52 -35.86
N ALA A 65 -8.08 -6.32 -34.90
CA ALA A 65 -8.60 -5.83 -33.62
C ALA A 65 -7.55 -5.14 -32.71
N ARG A 66 -6.27 -5.17 -33.09
CA ARG A 66 -5.16 -4.51 -32.39
C ARG A 66 -4.86 -3.10 -32.92
N GLU A 67 -5.51 -2.68 -34.00
CA GLU A 67 -5.35 -1.33 -34.55
C GLU A 67 -5.84 -0.29 -33.54
N ARG A 68 -6.95 -0.51 -32.79
CA ARG A 68 -7.47 0.51 -31.87
C ARG A 68 -6.79 0.52 -30.50
N ILE A 69 -6.32 1.69 -30.09
CA ILE A 69 -5.62 1.94 -28.82
C ILE A 69 -6.32 2.95 -27.90
N GLY A 70 -7.26 3.75 -28.41
CA GLY A 70 -8.00 4.75 -27.63
C GLY A 70 -9.46 4.93 -28.09
N HIS A 71 -10.31 5.41 -27.18
CA HIS A 71 -11.72 5.76 -27.44
C HIS A 71 -12.09 6.98 -26.60
N TYR A 72 -12.66 7.97 -27.25
CA TYR A 72 -12.95 9.29 -26.73
C TYR A 72 -14.45 9.56 -26.91
N THR A 73 -15.05 10.14 -25.88
CA THR A 73 -16.49 10.43 -25.77
C THR A 73 -16.71 11.89 -25.40
N ALA A 74 -17.97 12.33 -25.30
CA ALA A 74 -18.30 13.71 -24.91
C ALA A 74 -17.57 14.14 -23.62
N GLY A 75 -16.90 15.28 -23.68
CA GLY A 75 -16.04 15.85 -22.64
C GLY A 75 -14.56 15.45 -22.75
N ASP A 76 -14.23 14.40 -23.52
CA ASP A 76 -12.84 13.96 -23.70
C ASP A 76 -12.12 14.79 -24.77
N LEU A 77 -10.79 14.87 -24.66
CA LEU A 77 -9.94 15.62 -25.58
C LEU A 77 -8.89 14.74 -26.28
N PHE A 78 -8.55 15.08 -27.51
CA PHE A 78 -7.48 14.42 -28.27
C PHE A 78 -6.75 15.40 -29.21
N GLY A 79 -5.65 14.97 -29.83
CA GLY A 79 -4.85 15.79 -30.76
C GLY A 79 -3.75 16.67 -30.11
N ALA A 80 -3.80 16.93 -28.81
CA ALA A 80 -2.77 17.69 -28.09
C ALA A 80 -1.37 17.07 -28.20
N ILE A 81 -1.26 15.75 -28.03
CA ILE A 81 0.01 15.03 -28.18
C ILE A 81 0.53 15.10 -29.63
N SER A 82 -0.37 15.07 -30.62
CA SER A 82 -0.03 15.19 -32.03
C SER A 82 0.53 16.58 -32.37
N ILE A 83 0.05 17.63 -31.69
CA ILE A 83 0.64 18.97 -31.77
C ILE A 83 2.03 19.00 -31.14
N LEU A 84 2.19 18.48 -29.91
CA LEU A 84 3.45 18.51 -29.18
C LEU A 84 4.56 17.71 -29.87
N ASN A 85 4.22 16.58 -30.51
CA ASN A 85 5.14 15.77 -31.28
C ASN A 85 5.31 16.24 -32.74
N GLY A 86 4.60 17.29 -33.15
CA GLY A 86 4.58 17.83 -34.51
C GLY A 86 3.79 17.00 -35.54
N LYS A 87 3.58 15.71 -35.29
CA LYS A 87 2.76 14.81 -36.11
C LYS A 87 1.99 13.81 -35.25
N SER A 88 0.86 13.36 -35.76
CA SER A 88 0.09 12.30 -35.13
C SER A 88 0.81 10.98 -35.24
N ARG A 89 0.98 10.29 -34.11
CA ARG A 89 1.50 8.92 -34.09
C ARG A 89 0.44 7.90 -34.51
N TYR A 90 -0.83 8.27 -34.37
CA TYR A 90 -1.98 7.37 -34.52
C TYR A 90 -3.09 8.05 -35.32
N ARG A 91 -4.01 7.26 -35.87
CA ARG A 91 -5.18 7.71 -36.62
C ARG A 91 -6.36 7.91 -35.68
N PHE A 92 -7.05 9.03 -35.77
CA PHE A 92 -8.31 9.30 -35.08
C PHE A 92 -9.47 9.21 -36.07
N ARG A 93 -10.46 8.37 -35.80
CA ARG A 93 -11.62 8.12 -36.66
C ARG A 93 -12.92 8.25 -35.87
N ALA A 94 -13.88 9.00 -36.39
CA ALA A 94 -15.22 9.06 -35.82
C ALA A 94 -15.92 7.69 -35.89
N GLU A 95 -16.49 7.21 -34.79
CA GLU A 95 -17.23 5.94 -34.75
C GLU A 95 -18.71 6.10 -35.03
N GLN A 96 -19.20 7.31 -34.79
CA GLN A 96 -20.54 7.78 -35.08
C GLN A 96 -20.45 9.26 -35.44
N GLU A 97 -21.55 9.83 -35.89
CA GLU A 97 -21.67 11.28 -36.09
C GLU A 97 -21.20 12.02 -34.83
N SER A 98 -20.13 12.80 -34.98
CA SER A 98 -19.41 13.42 -33.87
C SER A 98 -19.27 14.91 -34.08
N LEU A 99 -19.44 15.66 -32.99
CA LEU A 99 -19.34 17.11 -32.95
C LEU A 99 -18.22 17.47 -31.98
N CYS A 100 -17.19 18.16 -32.47
CA CYS A 100 -16.01 18.52 -31.68
C CYS A 100 -15.78 20.04 -31.71
N TYR A 101 -15.39 20.59 -30.57
CA TYR A 101 -14.74 21.89 -30.53
C TYR A 101 -13.28 21.76 -30.97
N LEU A 102 -12.87 22.64 -31.87
CA LEU A 102 -11.53 22.72 -32.42
C LEU A 102 -10.78 23.86 -31.75
N LEU A 103 -9.78 23.53 -30.94
CA LEU A 103 -8.84 24.49 -30.37
C LEU A 103 -7.60 24.58 -31.27
N PRO A 104 -7.35 25.71 -31.95
CA PRO A 104 -6.22 25.85 -32.87
C PRO A 104 -4.87 25.65 -32.19
N LYS A 105 -3.94 24.98 -32.88
CA LYS A 105 -2.56 24.76 -32.43
C LYS A 105 -1.87 26.01 -31.89
N ALA A 106 -1.98 27.13 -32.60
CA ALA A 106 -1.34 28.37 -32.19
C ALA A 106 -1.86 28.86 -30.83
N LEU A 107 -3.17 28.79 -30.61
CA LEU A 107 -3.79 29.15 -29.34
C LEU A 107 -3.44 28.15 -28.25
N PHE A 108 -3.48 26.85 -28.54
CA PHE A 108 -3.07 25.81 -27.60
C PHE A 108 -1.62 25.99 -27.11
N LEU A 109 -0.67 26.19 -28.04
CA LEU A 109 0.73 26.41 -27.70
C LEU A 109 0.92 27.70 -26.90
N GLN A 110 0.23 28.77 -27.27
CA GLN A 110 0.28 30.02 -26.50
C GLN A 110 -0.26 29.83 -25.08
N LEU A 111 -1.37 29.11 -24.89
CA LEU A 111 -1.89 28.78 -23.56
C LEU A 111 -0.92 27.93 -22.74
N CYS A 112 -0.18 27.02 -23.39
CA CYS A 112 0.89 26.26 -22.74
C CYS A 112 2.07 27.15 -22.33
N ASP A 113 2.42 28.15 -23.13
CA ASP A 113 3.51 29.09 -22.81
C ASP A 113 3.09 30.06 -21.69
N ASP A 114 1.84 30.53 -21.73
CA ASP A 114 1.28 31.49 -20.78
C ASP A 114 0.97 30.85 -19.42
N CYS A 115 0.57 29.57 -19.39
CA CYS A 115 0.22 28.84 -18.17
C CYS A 115 1.02 27.53 -18.04
N PRO A 116 2.11 27.53 -17.24
CA PRO A 116 2.92 26.34 -17.01
C PRO A 116 2.11 25.15 -16.51
N ALA A 117 1.15 25.35 -15.60
CA ALA A 117 0.30 24.26 -15.07
C ALA A 117 -0.58 23.62 -16.15
N PHE A 118 -1.13 24.42 -17.07
CA PHE A 118 -1.89 23.94 -18.22
C PHE A 118 -1.00 23.10 -19.16
N ALA A 119 0.21 23.56 -19.45
CA ALA A 119 1.14 22.84 -20.31
C ALA A 119 1.58 21.50 -19.71
N GLU A 120 1.78 21.49 -18.40
CA GLU A 120 2.32 20.36 -17.66
C GLU A 120 1.30 19.21 -17.64
N PHE A 121 0.00 19.50 -17.54
CA PHE A 121 -1.07 18.50 -17.70
C PHE A 121 -0.92 17.63 -18.97
N PHE A 122 -0.50 18.21 -20.10
CA PHE A 122 -0.32 17.48 -21.36
C PHE A 122 1.03 16.79 -21.51
N ARG A 123 2.01 17.14 -20.67
CA ARG A 123 3.37 16.57 -20.69
C ARG A 123 3.56 15.41 -19.72
N GLN A 124 2.62 15.17 -18.81
CA GLN A 124 2.89 14.44 -17.57
C GLN A 124 2.31 13.03 -17.44
N THR A 125 3.04 12.23 -16.67
CA THR A 125 2.79 10.84 -16.26
C THR A 125 1.62 10.70 -15.27
N LEU A 126 1.11 9.47 -15.13
CA LEU A 126 0.15 9.06 -14.09
C LEU A 126 0.49 9.65 -12.70
N ALA A 127 1.77 9.67 -12.33
CA ALA A 127 2.30 10.20 -11.08
C ALA A 127 1.88 11.62 -10.75
N HIS A 128 1.91 12.50 -11.75
CA HIS A 128 1.56 13.89 -11.53
C HIS A 128 0.04 14.09 -11.55
N LYS A 129 -0.67 13.39 -12.44
CA LYS A 129 -2.14 13.42 -12.47
C LYS A 129 -2.76 12.92 -11.14
N ALA A 130 -2.14 11.93 -10.50
CA ALA A 130 -2.49 11.46 -9.17
C ALA A 130 -2.22 12.51 -8.06
N ARG A 131 -1.17 13.34 -8.20
CA ARG A 131 -0.90 14.46 -7.27
C ARG A 131 -1.93 15.57 -7.38
N LEU A 132 -2.32 15.94 -8.60
CA LEU A 132 -3.35 16.96 -8.83
C LEU A 132 -4.70 16.59 -8.18
N LEU A 133 -5.09 15.31 -8.23
CA LEU A 133 -6.25 14.79 -7.48
C LEU A 133 -6.10 14.93 -5.96
N THR A 134 -4.89 14.74 -5.44
CA THR A 134 -4.61 14.86 -4.01
C THR A 134 -4.69 16.31 -3.56
N GLU A 135 -4.18 17.24 -4.38
CA GLU A 135 -4.18 18.68 -4.12
C GLU A 135 -5.60 19.27 -4.17
N GLN A 136 -6.44 18.87 -5.13
CA GLN A 136 -7.85 19.30 -5.19
C GLN A 136 -8.68 18.88 -3.97
N ARG A 137 -8.32 17.77 -3.31
CA ARG A 137 -9.00 17.29 -2.09
C ARG A 137 -8.52 17.98 -0.82
N ALA A 138 -7.35 18.63 -0.87
CA ALA A 138 -6.69 19.24 0.29
C ALA A 138 -7.21 20.65 0.63
N GLU A 139 -8.00 21.30 -0.24
CA GLU A 139 -8.49 22.68 -0.05
C GLU A 139 -9.53 22.84 1.09
N GLY A 140 -9.94 21.76 1.78
CA GLY A 140 -11.08 21.75 2.72
C GLY A 140 -10.78 21.78 4.22
N GLY A 141 -9.53 21.87 4.70
CA GLY A 141 -9.27 21.95 6.14
C GLY A 141 -7.80 21.80 6.50
N VAL A 142 -7.41 22.27 7.70
CA VAL A 142 -6.04 22.15 8.24
C VAL A 142 -5.50 20.73 7.98
N THR A 143 -4.52 20.62 7.09
CA THR A 143 -4.14 19.35 6.47
C THR A 143 -3.08 18.59 7.29
N MET A 144 -3.16 17.25 7.22
CA MET A 144 -2.14 16.28 7.65
C MET A 144 -0.75 16.51 6.98
N ALA A 145 -0.60 17.50 6.09
CA ALA A 145 0.70 17.97 5.62
C ALA A 145 1.59 18.44 6.79
N GLY A 146 1.00 19.04 7.83
CA GLY A 146 1.72 19.37 9.07
C GLY A 146 2.17 18.13 9.86
N PHE A 147 1.41 17.03 9.82
CA PHE A 147 1.73 15.76 10.48
C PHE A 147 2.91 15.03 9.82
N MET A 148 2.97 15.02 8.49
CA MET A 148 4.07 14.39 7.74
C MET A 148 5.38 15.17 7.84
N LEU A 149 5.31 16.45 8.19
CA LEU A 149 6.46 17.35 8.25
C LEU A 149 6.98 17.61 9.66
N ALA A 150 6.24 17.23 10.71
CA ALA A 150 6.67 17.41 12.10
C ALA A 150 7.94 16.60 12.39
N ARG A 151 8.95 17.25 12.94
CA ARG A 151 10.28 16.67 13.22
C ARG A 151 10.45 16.31 14.69
N VAL A 152 11.37 15.39 14.96
CA VAL A 152 11.80 14.98 16.30
C VAL A 152 12.17 16.18 17.16
N SER A 153 12.84 17.17 16.59
CA SER A 153 13.19 18.42 17.29
C SER A 153 12.01 19.19 17.87
N GLU A 154 10.78 18.96 17.38
CA GLU A 154 9.58 19.68 17.79
C GLU A 154 8.91 19.06 19.03
N CYS A 155 9.22 17.81 19.39
CA CYS A 155 8.65 17.15 20.58
C CYS A 155 9.68 16.54 21.55
N MET A 156 10.96 16.47 21.18
CA MET A 156 12.00 15.88 22.04
C MET A 156 12.19 16.66 23.34
N ARG A 157 12.50 15.93 24.41
CA ARG A 157 12.88 16.49 25.72
C ARG A 157 14.40 16.36 25.93
N PRO A 158 15.03 17.28 26.68
CA PRO A 158 16.42 17.12 27.09
C PRO A 158 16.64 15.80 27.83
N PRO A 159 17.72 15.06 27.56
CA PRO A 159 17.97 13.79 28.23
C PRO A 159 18.41 14.05 29.67
N LEU A 160 17.93 13.22 30.60
CA LEU A 160 18.52 13.12 31.93
C LEU A 160 19.71 12.16 31.87
N CYS A 161 20.94 12.67 31.98
CA CYS A 161 22.15 11.85 31.94
C CYS A 161 22.75 11.64 33.34
N MET A 162 23.26 10.44 33.60
CA MET A 162 24.03 10.10 34.80
C MET A 162 25.24 9.23 34.45
N SER A 163 26.25 9.20 35.32
CA SER A 163 27.46 8.39 35.13
C SER A 163 27.19 6.91 35.45
N ALA A 164 27.87 5.98 34.77
CA ALA A 164 27.69 4.54 34.95
C ALA A 164 28.02 4.00 36.35
N ASP A 165 28.85 4.72 37.11
CA ASP A 165 29.20 4.43 38.51
C ASP A 165 28.18 4.95 39.53
N THR A 166 27.20 5.76 39.09
CA THR A 166 26.10 6.23 39.93
C THR A 166 25.31 5.06 40.50
N THR A 167 24.87 5.17 41.75
CA THR A 167 24.09 4.11 42.40
C THR A 167 22.64 4.09 41.93
N ILE A 168 21.99 2.90 42.00
CA ILE A 168 20.55 2.75 41.78
C ILE A 168 19.73 3.70 42.69
N ALA A 169 20.16 3.90 43.93
CA ALA A 169 19.49 4.81 44.88
C ALA A 169 19.46 6.27 44.38
N GLU A 170 20.61 6.78 43.92
CA GLU A 170 20.75 8.14 43.39
C GLU A 170 19.94 8.31 42.10
N ALA A 171 19.95 7.29 41.24
CA ALA A 171 19.17 7.26 40.01
C ALA A 171 17.65 7.37 40.26
N VAL A 172 17.13 6.59 41.21
CA VAL A 172 15.71 6.64 41.60
C VAL A 172 15.34 8.01 42.16
N ALA A 173 16.18 8.59 43.02
CA ALA A 173 15.97 9.93 43.55
C ALA A 173 15.93 10.98 42.42
N LYS A 174 16.84 10.87 41.44
CA LYS A 174 16.91 11.80 40.32
C LYS A 174 15.70 11.70 39.39
N LEU A 175 15.26 10.49 39.05
CA LEU A 175 14.04 10.28 38.26
C LEU A 175 12.79 10.85 38.94
N HIS A 176 12.72 10.73 40.27
CA HIS A 176 11.63 11.30 41.05
C HIS A 176 11.66 12.84 41.04
N GLU A 177 12.81 13.46 41.27
CA GLU A 177 13.00 14.92 41.23
C GLU A 177 12.67 15.52 39.86
N SER A 178 13.09 14.86 38.78
CA SER A 178 12.93 15.37 37.42
C SER A 178 11.60 14.97 36.78
N HIS A 179 10.75 14.22 37.49
CA HIS A 179 9.54 13.59 36.96
C HIS A 179 9.78 12.81 35.65
N ALA A 180 10.94 12.18 35.51
CA ALA A 180 11.31 11.41 34.33
C ALA A 180 11.05 9.91 34.57
N ASP A 181 10.79 9.19 33.48
CA ASP A 181 10.55 7.73 33.50
C ASP A 181 11.78 6.92 33.07
N SER A 182 12.78 7.60 32.52
CA SER A 182 14.04 7.03 32.08
C SER A 182 15.18 8.03 32.21
N LEU A 183 16.40 7.51 32.23
CA LEU A 183 17.64 8.27 32.18
C LEU A 183 18.63 7.60 31.23
N LEU A 184 19.56 8.38 30.70
CA LEU A 184 20.71 7.91 29.96
C LEU A 184 21.89 7.70 30.90
N VAL A 185 22.64 6.63 30.66
CA VAL A 185 23.82 6.24 31.43
C VAL A 185 25.04 6.42 30.54
N GLU A 186 25.96 7.29 30.94
CA GLU A 186 27.23 7.48 30.26
C GLU A 186 28.28 6.52 30.83
N GLY A 187 28.69 5.55 30.02
CA GLY A 187 29.67 4.53 30.41
C GLY A 187 30.84 4.42 29.42
N PRO A 188 31.84 3.59 29.75
CA PRO A 188 32.99 3.33 28.87
C PRO A 188 32.60 2.67 27.54
N ASP A 189 31.48 1.94 27.51
CA ASP A 189 30.95 1.24 26.33
C ASP A 189 29.99 2.11 25.49
N GLY A 190 29.83 3.39 25.85
CA GLY A 190 28.93 4.32 25.19
C GLY A 190 27.75 4.73 26.06
N VAL A 191 26.67 5.18 25.41
CA VAL A 191 25.45 5.64 26.08
C VAL A 191 24.49 4.46 26.21
N GLY A 192 24.06 4.18 27.43
CA GLY A 192 22.98 3.24 27.73
C GLY A 192 21.73 3.97 28.24
N MET A 193 20.65 3.22 28.46
CA MET A 193 19.40 3.74 29.03
C MET A 193 18.94 2.84 30.18
N VAL A 194 18.36 3.46 31.20
CA VAL A 194 17.72 2.78 32.34
C VAL A 194 16.32 3.33 32.51
N THR A 195 15.33 2.44 32.59
CA THR A 195 13.93 2.79 32.87
C THR A 195 13.52 2.43 34.29
N LYS A 196 12.38 2.95 34.74
CA LYS A 196 11.76 2.53 36.02
C LYS A 196 11.53 1.02 36.11
N THR A 197 11.19 0.37 35.00
CA THR A 197 11.00 -1.08 34.93
C THR A 197 12.31 -1.83 35.12
N ASP A 198 13.40 -1.34 34.56
CA ASP A 198 14.73 -1.94 34.75
C ASP A 198 15.18 -1.86 36.21
N LEU A 199 14.95 -0.71 36.85
CA LEU A 199 15.24 -0.50 38.28
C LEU A 199 14.41 -1.43 39.17
N LEU A 200 13.12 -1.59 38.87
CA LEU A 200 12.23 -2.51 39.59
C LEU A 200 12.72 -3.96 39.44
N ASN A 201 12.99 -4.40 38.21
CA ASN A 201 13.47 -5.75 37.92
C ASN A 201 14.83 -6.02 38.57
N ALA A 202 15.73 -5.03 38.58
CA ALA A 202 17.03 -5.12 39.21
C ALA A 202 16.93 -5.38 40.72
N LEU A 203 16.11 -4.59 41.42
CA LEU A 203 15.97 -4.70 42.88
C LEU A 203 15.15 -5.92 43.30
N VAL A 204 14.08 -6.24 42.58
CA VAL A 204 13.09 -7.25 42.99
C VAL A 204 13.38 -8.63 42.41
N LEU A 205 13.69 -8.72 41.12
CA LEU A 205 13.87 -10.00 40.43
C LEU A 205 15.32 -10.47 40.46
N LYS A 206 16.27 -9.54 40.26
CA LYS A 206 17.71 -9.86 40.23
C LYS A 206 18.38 -9.75 41.61
N GLY A 207 17.70 -9.18 42.60
CA GLY A 207 18.19 -9.05 43.98
C GLY A 207 19.40 -8.13 44.13
N LEU A 208 19.57 -7.16 43.22
CA LEU A 208 20.65 -6.19 43.32
C LEU A 208 20.40 -5.23 44.49
N GLU A 209 21.48 -4.81 45.14
CA GLU A 209 21.40 -3.82 46.22
C GLU A 209 21.22 -2.40 45.67
N LYS A 210 20.68 -1.50 46.50
CA LYS A 210 20.48 -0.08 46.16
C LYS A 210 21.79 0.65 45.80
N GLN A 211 22.92 0.14 46.29
CA GLN A 211 24.24 0.72 46.07
C GLN A 211 24.94 0.14 44.84
N SER A 212 24.31 -0.81 44.15
CA SER A 212 24.82 -1.33 42.88
C SER A 212 24.89 -0.21 41.83
N PRO A 213 25.92 -0.22 40.96
CA PRO A 213 26.10 0.79 39.92
C PRO A 213 25.07 0.62 38.79
N LEU A 214 24.70 1.73 38.15
CA LEU A 214 23.79 1.74 36.99
C LEU A 214 24.31 0.91 35.81
N GLN A 215 25.63 0.78 35.66
CA GLN A 215 26.23 -0.05 34.61
C GLN A 215 25.70 -1.49 34.62
N ALA A 216 25.37 -2.04 35.79
CA ALA A 216 24.90 -3.42 35.91
C ALA A 216 23.50 -3.66 35.32
N ILE A 217 22.76 -2.59 35.01
CA ILE A 217 21.35 -2.65 34.60
C ILE A 217 21.04 -1.85 33.33
N ALA A 218 21.96 -1.01 32.86
CA ALA A 218 21.79 -0.20 31.66
C ALA A 218 21.72 -1.07 30.39
N ASN A 219 20.79 -0.73 29.49
CA ASN A 219 20.75 -1.31 28.16
C ASN A 219 21.49 -0.39 27.17
N PHE A 220 22.50 -0.94 26.48
CA PHE A 220 23.34 -0.22 25.52
C PHE A 220 22.91 -0.42 24.05
N GLU A 221 21.97 -1.33 23.78
CA GLU A 221 21.36 -1.50 22.46
C GLU A 221 20.20 -0.50 22.30
N LEU A 222 20.54 0.75 21.98
CA LEU A 222 19.59 1.84 21.86
C LEU A 222 19.01 1.97 20.45
N VAL A 223 17.70 2.24 20.38
CA VAL A 223 17.05 2.73 19.16
C VAL A 223 17.24 4.24 19.10
N THR A 224 17.91 4.72 18.06
CA THR A 224 18.33 6.13 17.94
C THR A 224 17.72 6.81 16.73
N VAL A 225 17.43 8.10 16.84
CA VAL A 225 16.86 8.95 15.79
C VAL A 225 17.62 10.25 15.65
N SER A 226 17.48 10.95 14.52
CA SER A 226 18.05 12.30 14.33
C SER A 226 17.02 13.39 14.64
N PRO A 227 17.43 14.60 15.08
CA PRO A 227 16.49 15.69 15.37
C PRO A 227 15.69 16.14 14.13
N GLY A 228 16.26 15.99 12.95
CA GLY A 228 15.61 16.30 11.68
C GLY A 228 14.64 15.23 11.19
N GLN A 229 14.62 14.05 11.83
CA GLN A 229 13.76 12.94 11.42
C GLN A 229 12.29 13.25 11.67
N TYR A 230 11.39 12.74 10.84
CA TYR A 230 9.96 13.00 11.01
C TYR A 230 9.35 12.14 12.13
N LEU A 231 8.44 12.71 12.91
CA LEU A 231 7.79 12.05 14.05
C LEU A 231 7.05 10.77 13.65
N PHE A 232 6.48 10.74 12.43
CA PHE A 232 5.80 9.54 11.94
C PHE A 232 6.78 8.36 11.75
N GLU A 233 8.01 8.62 11.27
CA GLU A 233 9.04 7.59 11.10
C GLU A 233 9.47 7.04 12.46
N VAL A 234 9.55 7.91 13.46
CA VAL A 234 9.84 7.52 14.84
C VAL A 234 8.73 6.65 15.42
N LEU A 235 7.46 6.95 15.17
CA LEU A 235 6.35 6.11 15.61
C LEU A 235 6.40 4.70 14.99
N VAL A 236 6.70 4.62 13.69
CA VAL A 236 6.90 3.33 13.00
C VAL A 236 8.08 2.57 13.59
N MET A 237 9.18 3.28 13.87
CA MET A 237 10.39 2.71 14.47
C MET A 237 10.11 2.15 15.87
N MET A 238 9.48 2.94 16.75
CA MET A 238 9.04 2.52 18.08
C MET A 238 8.19 1.25 18.03
N THR A 239 7.24 1.20 17.08
CA THR A 239 6.37 0.04 16.88
C THR A 239 7.15 -1.18 16.39
N ARG A 240 8.01 -1.01 15.39
CA ARG A 240 8.81 -2.08 14.77
C ARG A 240 9.79 -2.71 15.75
N PHE A 241 10.50 -1.88 16.52
CA PHE A 241 11.49 -2.32 17.49
C PHE A 241 10.89 -2.64 18.87
N LYS A 242 9.57 -2.44 19.05
CA LYS A 242 8.85 -2.64 20.31
C LYS A 242 9.47 -1.85 21.47
N VAL A 243 9.85 -0.62 21.19
CA VAL A 243 10.38 0.33 22.18
C VAL A 243 9.43 1.48 22.38
N GLU A 244 9.27 1.92 23.62
CA GLU A 244 8.45 3.10 23.96
C GLU A 244 9.24 4.41 23.90
N ARG A 245 10.55 4.33 23.70
CA ARG A 245 11.48 5.46 23.83
C ARG A 245 12.57 5.34 22.79
N VAL A 246 12.95 6.48 22.20
CA VAL A 246 14.12 6.58 21.31
C VAL A 246 15.04 7.68 21.79
N VAL A 247 16.34 7.50 21.56
CA VAL A 247 17.36 8.50 21.90
C VAL A 247 17.68 9.34 20.67
N VAL A 248 17.59 10.66 20.82
CA VAL A 248 17.90 11.59 19.74
C VAL A 248 19.40 11.86 19.76
N ILE A 249 20.09 11.48 18.68
CA ILE A 249 21.53 11.67 18.52
C ILE A 249 21.82 12.70 17.44
N GLU A 250 22.70 13.64 17.74
CA GLU A 250 23.26 14.58 16.78
C GLU A 250 24.78 14.63 16.95
N GLN A 251 25.52 14.50 15.85
CA GLN A 251 27.00 14.49 15.84
C GLN A 251 27.62 13.49 16.85
N GLY A 252 26.98 12.33 17.03
CA GLY A 252 27.45 11.28 17.94
C GLY A 252 27.19 11.54 19.42
N ARG A 253 26.41 12.57 19.78
CA ARG A 253 26.01 12.87 21.16
C ARG A 253 24.50 12.76 21.36
N PRO A 254 24.03 12.23 22.50
CA PRO A 254 22.61 12.27 22.83
C PRO A 254 22.20 13.71 23.17
N ILE A 255 21.25 14.25 22.41
CA ILE A 255 20.72 15.61 22.60
C ILE A 255 19.27 15.63 23.07
N GLY A 256 18.59 14.48 23.04
CA GLY A 256 17.18 14.39 23.42
C GLY A 256 16.70 12.96 23.64
N VAL A 257 15.52 12.84 24.24
CA VAL A 257 14.73 11.61 24.31
C VAL A 257 13.32 11.94 23.83
N VAL A 258 12.75 11.04 23.04
CA VAL A 258 11.35 11.08 22.64
C VAL A 258 10.68 9.83 23.18
N GLU A 259 9.63 10.02 23.98
CA GLU A 259 8.79 8.92 24.46
C GLU A 259 7.52 8.79 23.62
N LEU A 260 6.95 7.60 23.58
CA LEU A 260 5.72 7.33 22.85
C LEU A 260 4.58 8.24 23.30
N THR A 261 4.51 8.58 24.59
CA THR A 261 3.54 9.54 25.13
C THR A 261 3.71 10.95 24.59
N ASP A 262 4.93 11.40 24.32
CA ASP A 262 5.21 12.72 23.72
C ASP A 262 4.71 12.75 22.29
N VAL A 263 5.04 11.69 21.55
CA VAL A 263 4.58 11.46 20.18
C VAL A 263 3.06 11.42 20.14
N LEU A 264 2.41 10.63 21.01
CA LEU A 264 0.96 10.50 21.08
C LEU A 264 0.24 11.78 21.55
N SER A 265 0.81 12.53 22.48
CA SER A 265 0.25 13.80 22.98
C SER A 265 0.27 14.88 21.90
N TYR A 266 1.33 14.91 21.08
CA TYR A 266 1.40 15.75 19.88
C TYR A 266 0.27 15.41 18.87
N PHE A 267 -0.30 14.20 18.94
CA PHE A 267 -1.29 13.67 18.00
C PHE A 267 -2.76 13.69 18.50
N SER A 268 -3.08 14.43 19.56
CA SER A 268 -4.38 14.43 20.29
C SER A 268 -5.67 14.87 19.51
N SER A 269 -5.77 14.70 18.19
CA SER A 269 -7.07 14.70 17.50
C SER A 269 -7.61 13.26 17.37
N ARG A 270 -8.94 13.08 17.47
CA ARG A 270 -9.69 11.86 17.85
C ARG A 270 -9.39 10.51 17.13
N SER A 271 -8.54 10.49 16.09
CA SER A 271 -8.24 9.28 15.29
C SER A 271 -7.37 8.25 16.02
N TYR A 272 -6.47 8.66 16.94
CA TYR A 272 -5.46 7.76 17.54
C TYR A 272 -5.92 6.95 18.77
N VAL A 273 -7.16 7.16 19.23
CA VAL A 273 -7.71 6.47 20.41
C VAL A 273 -7.80 4.95 20.18
N VAL A 274 -8.00 4.50 18.93
CA VAL A 274 -8.16 3.07 18.61
C VAL A 274 -6.86 2.29 18.86
N SER A 275 -5.72 2.78 18.38
CA SER A 275 -4.42 2.11 18.60
C SER A 275 -4.06 2.06 20.07
N LEU A 276 -4.29 3.15 20.82
CA LEU A 276 -4.08 3.17 22.28
C LEU A 276 -5.00 2.17 23.00
N GLN A 277 -6.27 2.07 22.60
CA GLN A 277 -7.21 1.10 23.18
C GLN A 277 -6.80 -0.34 22.90
N VAL A 278 -6.29 -0.65 21.70
CA VAL A 278 -5.72 -1.96 21.40
C VAL A 278 -4.52 -2.23 22.31
N GLU A 279 -3.64 -1.25 22.51
CA GLU A 279 -2.45 -1.41 23.34
C GLU A 279 -2.75 -1.53 24.84
N GLN A 280 -3.80 -0.87 25.33
CA GLN A 280 -4.24 -0.96 26.72
C GLN A 280 -5.18 -2.13 27.00
N ALA A 281 -5.71 -2.79 25.97
CA ALA A 281 -6.62 -3.93 26.16
C ALA A 281 -5.93 -5.06 26.95
N ASP A 282 -6.48 -5.37 28.11
CA ASP A 282 -6.03 -6.40 29.07
C ASP A 282 -6.93 -7.65 29.06
N SER A 283 -7.95 -7.64 28.21
CA SER A 283 -8.95 -8.71 28.06
C SER A 283 -9.45 -8.80 26.63
N LEU A 284 -10.01 -9.97 26.27
CA LEU A 284 -10.64 -10.17 24.95
C LEU A 284 -11.81 -9.21 24.71
N ASP A 285 -12.58 -8.88 25.74
CA ASP A 285 -13.69 -7.92 25.64
C ASP A 285 -13.19 -6.49 25.35
N ALA A 286 -12.14 -6.03 26.05
CA ALA A 286 -11.53 -4.74 25.77
C ALA A 286 -10.95 -4.69 24.35
N LEU A 287 -10.30 -5.79 23.91
CA LEU A 287 -9.75 -5.92 22.57
C LEU A 287 -10.85 -5.90 21.49
N TYR A 288 -11.98 -6.57 21.74
CA TYR A 288 -13.15 -6.54 20.87
C TYR A 288 -13.70 -5.12 20.69
N ARG A 289 -13.87 -4.39 21.79
CA ARG A 289 -14.35 -2.99 21.76
C ARG A 289 -13.41 -2.09 20.96
N ALA A 290 -12.10 -2.24 21.13
CA ALA A 290 -11.10 -1.49 20.37
C ALA A 290 -11.14 -1.85 18.87
N SER A 291 -11.14 -3.14 18.57
CA SER A 291 -11.12 -3.70 17.20
C SER A 291 -12.29 -3.20 16.35
N ARG A 292 -13.50 -3.09 16.93
CA ARG A 292 -14.70 -2.61 16.23
C ARG A 292 -14.67 -1.13 15.81
N ARG A 293 -13.74 -0.35 16.35
CA ARG A 293 -13.55 1.07 15.99
C ARG A 293 -12.57 1.27 14.83
N THR A 294 -11.93 0.21 14.35
CA THR A 294 -10.98 0.28 13.22
C THR A 294 -11.60 0.90 11.96
N PRO A 295 -12.85 0.60 11.55
CA PRO A 295 -13.45 1.27 10.38
C PRO A 295 -13.60 2.80 10.55
N GLU A 296 -13.85 3.29 11.77
CA GLU A 296 -13.91 4.73 12.06
C GLU A 296 -12.54 5.39 11.84
N LEU A 297 -11.48 4.71 12.28
CA LEU A 297 -10.10 5.14 12.02
C LEU A 297 -9.81 5.20 10.52
N VAL A 298 -10.17 4.16 9.76
CA VAL A 298 -9.99 4.17 8.29
C VAL A 298 -10.70 5.36 7.65
N LYS A 299 -11.97 5.59 8.00
CA LYS A 299 -12.74 6.73 7.48
C LYS A 299 -12.08 8.07 7.82
N ALA A 300 -11.62 8.24 9.05
CA ALA A 300 -10.95 9.46 9.48
C ALA A 300 -9.64 9.70 8.72
N LEU A 301 -8.81 8.67 8.54
CA LEU A 301 -7.55 8.77 7.78
C LEU A 301 -7.80 9.16 6.32
N MET A 302 -8.83 8.58 5.69
CA MET A 302 -9.17 8.88 4.30
C MET A 302 -9.77 10.28 4.13
N ALA A 303 -10.66 10.70 5.04
CA ALA A 303 -11.22 12.05 5.03
C ALA A 303 -10.16 13.15 5.23
N GLN A 304 -9.06 12.83 5.91
CA GLN A 304 -7.95 13.74 6.16
C GLN A 304 -6.87 13.72 5.05
N GLY A 305 -7.09 12.97 3.97
CA GLY A 305 -6.17 12.92 2.82
C GLY A 305 -4.86 12.19 3.10
N VAL A 306 -4.80 11.30 4.10
CA VAL A 306 -3.61 10.49 4.38
C VAL A 306 -3.31 9.62 3.14
N LYS A 307 -2.06 9.64 2.66
CA LYS A 307 -1.70 8.81 1.49
C LYS A 307 -1.93 7.34 1.81
N LEU A 308 -2.56 6.64 0.87
CA LEU A 308 -3.01 5.26 1.03
C LEU A 308 -1.92 4.29 1.50
N ARG A 309 -0.70 4.43 0.97
CA ARG A 309 0.47 3.63 1.37
C ARG A 309 0.75 3.67 2.87
N PHE A 310 0.57 4.82 3.52
CA PHE A 310 0.80 4.97 4.95
C PHE A 310 -0.37 4.40 5.75
N ALA A 311 -1.61 4.63 5.29
CA ALA A 311 -2.79 4.06 5.92
C ALA A 311 -2.71 2.52 5.94
N MET A 312 -2.30 1.90 4.83
CA MET A 312 -2.06 0.45 4.74
C MET A 312 -1.06 -0.04 5.80
N GLY A 313 0.12 0.59 5.88
CA GLY A 313 1.15 0.19 6.86
C GLY A 313 0.69 0.34 8.32
N LEU A 314 0.00 1.45 8.66
CA LEU A 314 -0.54 1.66 10.00
C LEU A 314 -1.60 0.62 10.37
N LEU A 315 -2.51 0.32 9.45
CA LEU A 315 -3.60 -0.63 9.68
C LEU A 315 -3.07 -2.06 9.78
N ALA A 316 -2.08 -2.44 8.96
CA ALA A 316 -1.40 -3.73 9.06
C ALA A 316 -0.73 -3.92 10.42
N ALA A 317 -0.02 -2.89 10.91
CA ALA A 317 0.59 -2.93 12.24
C ALA A 317 -0.46 -3.07 13.35
N LEU A 318 -1.58 -2.33 13.25
CA LEU A 318 -2.69 -2.41 14.20
C LEU A 318 -3.36 -3.79 14.18
N ASN A 319 -3.67 -4.33 13.01
CA ASN A 319 -4.27 -5.66 12.85
C ASN A 319 -3.35 -6.75 13.39
N GLY A 320 -2.06 -6.71 13.05
CA GLY A 320 -1.04 -7.60 13.60
C GLY A 320 -0.97 -7.55 15.12
N ARG A 321 -1.08 -6.35 15.72
CA ARG A 321 -1.13 -6.19 17.18
C ARG A 321 -2.41 -6.78 17.79
N ILE A 322 -3.56 -6.58 17.16
CA ILE A 322 -4.83 -7.21 17.59
C ILE A 322 -4.70 -8.73 17.60
N MET A 323 -4.17 -9.33 16.52
CA MET A 323 -3.98 -10.78 16.42
C MET A 323 -2.95 -11.30 17.44
N SER A 324 -1.86 -10.56 17.65
CA SER A 324 -0.84 -10.86 18.66
C SER A 324 -1.41 -10.89 20.07
N LYS A 325 -2.29 -9.94 20.42
CA LYS A 325 -2.97 -9.93 21.72
C LYS A 325 -3.99 -11.04 21.86
N ALA A 326 -4.81 -11.29 20.83
CA ALA A 326 -5.75 -12.41 20.82
C ALA A 326 -5.01 -13.75 21.05
N TRP A 327 -3.88 -13.93 20.38
CA TRP A 327 -2.97 -15.05 20.62
C TRP A 327 -2.50 -15.11 22.08
N GLY A 328 -1.99 -14.01 22.63
CA GLY A 328 -1.49 -13.96 24.01
C GLY A 328 -2.56 -14.26 25.07
N PHE A 329 -3.82 -13.92 24.82
CA PHE A 329 -4.92 -14.23 25.75
C PHE A 329 -5.40 -15.69 25.68
N LEU A 330 -5.20 -16.36 24.54
CA LEU A 330 -5.73 -17.70 24.30
C LEU A 330 -4.69 -18.81 24.47
N ILE A 331 -3.43 -18.51 24.17
CA ILE A 331 -2.36 -19.50 24.07
C ILE A 331 -1.41 -19.35 25.24
N ASP A 332 -1.16 -20.46 25.93
CA ASP A 332 -0.21 -20.55 27.04
C ASP A 332 1.21 -20.11 26.61
N GLU A 333 1.86 -19.28 27.42
CA GLU A 333 3.20 -18.74 27.16
C GLU A 333 4.24 -19.82 26.84
N ARG A 334 4.07 -21.03 27.37
CA ARG A 334 4.98 -22.16 27.10
C ARG A 334 5.10 -22.50 25.62
N TYR A 335 4.07 -22.23 24.82
CA TYR A 335 4.07 -22.51 23.39
C TYR A 335 4.59 -21.36 22.54
N HIS A 336 4.74 -20.15 23.09
CA HIS A 336 5.04 -18.97 22.28
C HIS A 336 6.45 -19.03 21.66
N ARG A 337 7.43 -19.62 22.36
CA ARG A 337 8.81 -19.72 21.87
C ARG A 337 8.98 -20.77 20.76
N ASP A 338 8.13 -21.80 20.77
CA ASP A 338 8.23 -22.96 19.89
C ASP A 338 7.12 -23.00 18.84
N SER A 339 6.39 -21.90 18.67
CA SER A 339 5.39 -21.75 17.61
C SER A 339 5.39 -20.34 17.03
N CYS A 340 4.87 -20.19 15.82
CA CYS A 340 4.79 -18.91 15.11
C CYS A 340 3.43 -18.81 14.40
N LEU A 341 2.58 -17.90 14.88
CA LEU A 341 1.39 -17.51 14.17
C LEU A 341 1.77 -16.56 13.04
N MET A 342 1.34 -16.90 11.83
CA MET A 342 1.53 -16.08 10.64
C MET A 342 0.20 -15.67 10.03
N VAL A 343 0.19 -14.50 9.41
CA VAL A 343 -0.84 -14.04 8.48
C VAL A 343 -0.31 -14.11 7.06
N MET A 344 -1.19 -14.26 6.10
CA MET A 344 -0.85 -14.45 4.69
C MET A 344 -1.77 -13.61 3.80
N GLY A 345 -1.63 -13.77 2.48
CA GLY A 345 -2.50 -13.06 1.55
C GLY A 345 -2.37 -11.54 1.71
N SER A 346 -3.47 -10.80 1.55
CA SER A 346 -3.43 -9.33 1.65
C SER A 346 -3.05 -8.80 3.04
N GLU A 347 -3.35 -9.54 4.10
CA GLU A 347 -2.95 -9.16 5.45
C GLU A 347 -1.44 -9.33 5.63
N GLY A 348 -0.87 -10.44 5.17
CA GLY A 348 0.58 -10.66 5.23
C GLY A 348 1.43 -9.72 4.35
N ARG A 349 0.83 -9.14 3.31
CA ARG A 349 1.46 -8.04 2.55
C ARG A 349 1.28 -6.67 3.19
N GLY A 350 0.45 -6.54 4.23
CA GLY A 350 0.08 -5.27 4.83
C GLY A 350 -0.77 -4.38 3.92
N GLU A 351 -1.51 -4.98 2.98
CA GLU A 351 -2.34 -4.28 1.97
C GLU A 351 -3.85 -4.38 2.28
N GLN A 352 -4.23 -5.04 3.37
CA GLN A 352 -5.62 -5.15 3.82
C GLN A 352 -5.99 -3.92 4.66
N ILE A 353 -6.81 -3.02 4.08
CA ILE A 353 -7.26 -1.80 4.76
C ILE A 353 -8.51 -2.06 5.61
N LEU A 354 -9.50 -2.73 5.01
CA LEU A 354 -10.69 -3.21 5.70
C LEU A 354 -10.61 -4.72 5.79
N LYS A 355 -11.03 -5.27 6.93
CA LYS A 355 -11.02 -6.72 7.20
C LYS A 355 -11.92 -7.43 6.21
N THR A 356 -11.35 -8.21 5.30
CA THR A 356 -12.10 -8.92 4.24
C THR A 356 -12.21 -10.42 4.48
N ASP A 357 -11.24 -10.99 5.18
CA ASP A 357 -11.01 -12.41 5.41
C ASP A 357 -9.88 -12.56 6.44
N GLN A 358 -9.76 -13.74 7.02
CA GLN A 358 -8.61 -14.16 7.84
C GLN A 358 -7.81 -15.24 7.10
N ASP A 359 -6.66 -14.85 6.54
CA ASP A 359 -5.69 -15.79 5.99
C ASP A 359 -4.57 -15.97 7.03
N ASN A 360 -4.57 -17.09 7.75
CA ASN A 360 -3.60 -17.34 8.81
C ASN A 360 -3.15 -18.82 8.88
N GLY A 361 -1.99 -19.04 9.49
CA GLY A 361 -1.39 -20.35 9.66
C GLY A 361 -0.48 -20.41 10.88
N LEU A 362 -0.15 -21.64 11.30
CA LEU A 362 0.69 -21.91 12.46
C LEU A 362 1.88 -22.77 12.07
N ILE A 363 3.08 -22.30 12.42
CA ILE A 363 4.33 -23.05 12.29
C ILE A 363 4.76 -23.49 13.68
N LEU A 364 5.04 -24.78 13.85
CA LEU A 364 5.54 -25.37 15.09
C LEU A 364 7.03 -25.69 14.96
N ALA A 365 7.77 -25.63 16.07
CA ALA A 365 9.09 -26.23 16.15
C ALA A 365 8.98 -27.76 15.93
N ASP A 366 9.97 -28.35 15.28
CA ASP A 366 10.01 -29.80 15.12
C ASP A 366 10.13 -30.47 16.50
N GLY A 367 9.26 -31.44 16.78
CA GLY A 367 9.20 -32.14 18.06
C GLY A 367 8.39 -31.46 19.17
N LEU A 368 7.72 -30.34 18.90
CA LEU A 368 6.80 -29.73 19.87
C LEU A 368 5.55 -30.61 20.06
N GLU A 369 5.33 -31.04 21.30
CA GLU A 369 4.11 -31.72 21.72
C GLU A 369 3.04 -30.71 22.16
N TRP A 370 1.96 -30.62 21.39
CA TRP A 370 0.82 -29.74 21.68
C TRP A 370 -0.50 -30.47 21.39
N PRO A 371 -0.96 -31.32 22.33
CA PRO A 371 -2.12 -32.20 22.12
C PRO A 371 -3.39 -31.46 21.71
N ASP A 372 -3.65 -30.30 22.31
CA ASP A 372 -4.89 -29.54 22.13
C ASP A 372 -4.78 -28.43 21.08
N VAL A 373 -3.75 -28.47 20.20
CA VAL A 373 -3.50 -27.41 19.21
C VAL A 373 -4.72 -27.18 18.31
N GLY A 374 -5.43 -28.23 17.90
CA GLY A 374 -6.60 -28.12 17.05
C GLY A 374 -7.77 -27.38 17.72
N GLU A 375 -8.04 -27.68 19.00
CA GLU A 375 -9.08 -27.01 19.78
C GLU A 375 -8.73 -25.53 20.01
N GLN A 376 -7.48 -25.24 20.37
CA GLN A 376 -7.03 -23.88 20.60
C GLN A 376 -7.02 -23.05 19.31
N MET A 377 -6.68 -23.64 18.16
CA MET A 377 -6.76 -22.95 16.87
C MET A 377 -8.20 -22.74 16.41
N GLN A 378 -9.12 -23.67 16.70
CA GLN A 378 -10.56 -23.45 16.49
C GLN A 378 -11.05 -22.25 17.30
N ARG A 379 -10.68 -22.18 18.59
CA ARG A 379 -11.04 -21.05 19.47
C ARG A 379 -10.41 -19.73 19.01
N LEU A 380 -9.19 -19.75 18.50
CA LEU A 380 -8.55 -18.56 17.91
C LEU A 380 -9.30 -18.08 16.68
N THR A 381 -9.68 -18.97 15.76
CA THR A 381 -10.49 -18.63 14.58
C THR A 381 -11.83 -17.99 14.99
N GLU A 382 -12.53 -18.58 15.96
CA GLU A 382 -13.80 -18.03 16.51
C GLU A 382 -13.60 -16.64 17.12
N THR A 383 -12.53 -16.46 17.90
CA THR A 383 -12.19 -15.16 18.49
C THR A 383 -11.89 -14.11 17.42
N LEU A 384 -11.17 -14.47 16.35
CA LEU A 384 -10.92 -13.55 15.23
C LEU A 384 -12.21 -13.16 14.50
N ILE A 385 -13.19 -14.06 14.38
CA ILE A 385 -14.53 -13.73 13.84
C ILE A 385 -15.20 -12.68 14.72
N GLU A 386 -15.18 -12.85 16.04
CA GLU A 386 -15.72 -11.87 16.99
C GLU A 386 -15.00 -10.52 16.86
N LEU A 387 -13.67 -10.52 16.70
CA LEU A 387 -12.87 -9.32 16.47
C LEU A 387 -13.10 -8.67 15.08
N GLY A 388 -13.98 -9.24 14.25
CA GLY A 388 -14.42 -8.68 12.97
C GLY A 388 -13.62 -9.16 11.77
N TYR A 389 -12.86 -10.25 11.88
CA TYR A 389 -12.18 -10.90 10.76
C TYR A 389 -13.04 -12.07 10.24
N PRO A 390 -13.78 -11.90 9.13
CA PRO A 390 -14.70 -12.93 8.66
C PRO A 390 -13.94 -14.19 8.19
N PRO A 391 -14.56 -15.38 8.19
CA PRO A 391 -13.94 -16.61 7.72
C PRO A 391 -13.42 -16.48 6.28
N CYS A 392 -12.26 -17.06 5.99
CA CYS A 392 -11.75 -17.12 4.63
C CYS A 392 -12.55 -18.13 3.79
N PRO A 393 -13.15 -17.73 2.64
CA PRO A 393 -13.85 -18.66 1.75
C PRO A 393 -12.97 -19.79 1.19
N GLY A 394 -11.64 -19.58 1.15
CA GLY A 394 -10.65 -20.55 0.73
C GLY A 394 -10.19 -21.51 1.84
N ASN A 395 -10.73 -21.38 3.05
CA ASN A 395 -10.35 -22.18 4.22
C ASN A 395 -8.85 -22.12 4.57
N ILE A 396 -8.25 -20.94 4.41
CA ILE A 396 -6.84 -20.63 4.70
C ILE A 396 -6.73 -20.15 6.15
N MET A 397 -6.98 -21.03 7.10
CA MET A 397 -7.13 -20.67 8.51
C MET A 397 -6.48 -21.73 9.41
N VAL A 398 -6.04 -21.33 10.60
CA VAL A 398 -5.39 -22.21 11.59
C VAL A 398 -6.30 -23.34 12.10
N ASN A 399 -7.61 -23.23 11.98
CA ASN A 399 -8.52 -24.33 12.29
C ASN A 399 -8.60 -25.40 11.18
N ASN A 400 -7.92 -25.18 10.05
CA ASN A 400 -7.68 -26.18 9.03
C ASN A 400 -6.26 -26.78 9.22
N PRO A 401 -6.14 -28.10 9.50
CA PRO A 401 -4.85 -28.76 9.71
C PRO A 401 -3.85 -28.64 8.55
N GLU A 402 -4.29 -28.30 7.33
CA GLU A 402 -3.38 -28.02 6.21
C GLU A 402 -2.48 -26.80 6.48
N TRP A 403 -2.96 -25.84 7.31
CA TRP A 403 -2.27 -24.60 7.66
C TRP A 403 -1.65 -24.63 9.06
N VAL A 404 -1.56 -25.82 9.67
CA VAL A 404 -0.87 -26.05 10.96
C VAL A 404 0.17 -27.14 10.75
N GLY A 405 1.42 -26.91 11.16
CA GLY A 405 2.44 -27.96 11.06
C GLY A 405 3.80 -27.53 11.54
N SER A 406 4.69 -28.51 11.72
CA SER A 406 6.08 -28.26 12.07
C SER A 406 6.87 -27.67 10.90
N VAL A 407 8.04 -27.10 11.15
CA VAL A 407 8.95 -26.60 10.10
C VAL A 407 9.21 -27.67 9.04
N SER A 408 9.47 -28.91 9.45
CA SER A 408 9.69 -30.02 8.52
C SER A 408 8.44 -30.36 7.68
N GLN A 409 7.25 -30.37 8.29
CA GLN A 409 6.00 -30.60 7.57
C GLN A 409 5.68 -29.49 6.56
N TRP A 410 5.94 -28.23 6.92
CA TRP A 410 5.80 -27.10 6.01
C TRP A 410 6.74 -27.20 4.80
N ARG A 411 8.00 -27.59 5.03
CA ARG A 411 8.97 -27.84 3.96
C ARG A 411 8.49 -28.91 2.99
N GLU A 412 7.89 -29.99 3.49
CA GLU A 412 7.32 -31.06 2.67
C GLU A 412 6.08 -30.60 1.88
N ARG A 413 5.21 -29.78 2.48
CA ARG A 413 4.04 -29.19 1.78
C ARG A 413 4.47 -28.31 0.62
N ILE A 414 5.45 -27.43 0.85
CA ILE A 414 6.00 -26.56 -0.20
C ILE A 414 6.56 -27.41 -1.35
N ALA A 415 7.32 -28.46 -1.05
CA ALA A 415 7.89 -29.34 -2.07
C ALA A 415 6.80 -29.99 -2.92
N ARG A 416 5.75 -30.49 -2.26
CA ARG A 416 4.60 -31.10 -2.92
C ARG A 416 3.84 -30.11 -3.80
N TRP A 417 3.63 -28.88 -3.32
CA TRP A 417 2.97 -27.84 -4.11
C TRP A 417 3.78 -27.43 -5.33
N ALA A 418 5.10 -27.31 -5.16
CA ALA A 418 6.05 -27.00 -6.23
C ALA A 418 6.14 -28.11 -7.29
N GLU A 419 6.00 -29.38 -6.88
CA GLU A 419 5.99 -30.54 -7.79
C GLU A 419 4.66 -30.66 -8.56
N LYS A 420 3.51 -30.48 -7.88
CA LYS A 420 2.18 -30.69 -8.48
C LYS A 420 1.81 -29.64 -9.52
N ARG A 421 2.20 -28.38 -9.30
CA ARG A 421 2.04 -27.24 -10.25
C ARG A 421 0.62 -27.00 -10.77
N ASP A 422 -0.40 -27.51 -10.08
CA ASP A 422 -1.79 -27.21 -10.42
C ASP A 422 -2.24 -25.86 -9.86
N GLY A 423 -3.38 -25.35 -10.33
CA GLY A 423 -3.85 -24.02 -9.96
C GLY A 423 -4.07 -23.82 -8.45
N ASP A 424 -4.40 -24.88 -7.71
CA ASP A 424 -4.56 -24.85 -6.25
C ASP A 424 -3.20 -24.73 -5.56
N SER A 425 -2.23 -25.57 -5.95
CA SER A 425 -0.88 -25.56 -5.40
C SER A 425 -0.14 -24.25 -5.65
N LEU A 426 -0.28 -23.69 -6.86
CA LEU A 426 0.30 -22.39 -7.21
C LEU A 426 -0.32 -21.26 -6.36
N MET A 427 -1.63 -21.34 -6.08
CA MET A 427 -2.27 -20.37 -5.19
C MET A 427 -1.75 -20.49 -3.75
N LYS A 428 -1.61 -21.71 -3.24
CA LYS A 428 -1.04 -21.98 -1.90
C LYS A 428 0.40 -21.45 -1.77
N LEU A 429 1.23 -21.64 -2.80
CA LEU A 429 2.57 -21.05 -2.87
C LEU A 429 2.53 -19.51 -2.86
N ALA A 430 1.61 -18.89 -3.60
CA ALA A 430 1.46 -17.43 -3.62
C ALA A 430 1.01 -16.88 -2.26
N ILE A 431 0.11 -17.56 -1.57
CA ILE A 431 -0.34 -17.23 -0.22
C ILE A 431 0.82 -17.35 0.77
N MET A 432 1.57 -18.46 0.72
CA MET A 432 2.75 -18.70 1.57
C MET A 432 3.87 -17.67 1.33
N LEU A 433 4.08 -17.24 0.08
CA LEU A 433 5.07 -16.21 -0.26
C LEU A 433 4.77 -14.86 0.39
N ASP A 434 3.50 -14.58 0.72
CA ASP A 434 3.06 -13.36 1.38
C ASP A 434 3.05 -13.45 2.91
N SER A 435 3.58 -14.52 3.48
CA SER A 435 3.52 -14.76 4.92
C SER A 435 4.31 -13.76 5.76
N HIS A 436 3.67 -13.28 6.82
CA HIS A 436 4.24 -12.39 7.83
C HIS A 436 3.93 -12.93 9.24
N SER A 437 4.91 -12.89 10.15
CA SER A 437 4.75 -13.35 11.52
C SER A 437 4.04 -12.28 12.37
N VAL A 438 3.02 -12.66 13.13
CA VAL A 438 2.28 -11.75 14.02
C VAL A 438 2.39 -12.11 15.49
N ALA A 439 2.69 -13.38 15.81
CA ALA A 439 2.90 -13.82 17.19
C ALA A 439 3.84 -15.03 17.26
N GLY A 440 4.42 -15.25 18.45
CA GLY A 440 5.37 -16.33 18.69
C GLY A 440 6.78 -16.05 18.16
N ASN A 441 7.47 -17.10 17.69
CA ASN A 441 8.86 -17.05 17.26
C ASN A 441 9.03 -16.87 15.73
N PRO A 442 9.32 -15.66 15.24
CA PRO A 442 9.42 -15.38 13.80
C PRO A 442 10.52 -16.18 13.08
N ALA A 443 11.55 -16.65 13.80
CA ALA A 443 12.63 -17.43 13.21
C ALA A 443 12.14 -18.77 12.61
N LEU A 444 10.99 -19.30 13.06
CA LEU A 444 10.38 -20.48 12.46
C LEU A 444 9.85 -20.19 11.05
N LEU A 445 9.22 -19.03 10.87
CA LEU A 445 8.75 -18.57 9.57
C LEU A 445 9.92 -18.33 8.62
N ASP A 446 11.01 -17.76 9.10
CA ASP A 446 12.20 -17.50 8.27
C ASP A 446 12.79 -18.80 7.70
N ARG A 447 12.82 -19.89 8.49
CA ARG A 447 13.25 -21.22 8.01
C ARG A 447 12.32 -21.80 6.95
N VAL A 448 11.01 -21.65 7.12
CA VAL A 448 10.01 -22.10 6.14
C VAL A 448 10.13 -21.27 4.85
N ARG A 449 10.31 -19.94 4.96
CA ARG A 449 10.51 -19.04 3.82
C ARG A 449 11.81 -19.35 3.07
N GLN A 450 12.89 -19.67 3.78
CA GLN A 450 14.13 -20.14 3.16
C GLN A 450 13.88 -21.40 2.31
N SER A 451 13.14 -22.37 2.85
CA SER A 451 12.77 -23.60 2.11
C SER A 451 11.95 -23.29 0.85
N LEU A 452 11.00 -22.35 0.92
CA LEU A 452 10.24 -21.87 -0.23
C LEU A 452 11.16 -21.34 -1.34
N PHE A 453 12.11 -20.46 -1.00
CA PHE A 453 13.03 -19.91 -1.98
C PHE A 453 13.98 -20.97 -2.55
N GLU A 454 14.51 -21.87 -1.73
CA GLU A 454 15.41 -22.93 -2.17
C GLU A 454 14.76 -23.86 -3.18
N GLN A 455 13.50 -24.24 -2.95
CA GLN A 455 12.79 -25.19 -3.80
C GLN A 455 12.21 -24.55 -5.06
N CYS A 456 11.77 -23.28 -5.01
CA CYS A 456 10.99 -22.69 -6.09
C CYS A 456 11.75 -21.70 -6.97
N SER A 457 12.74 -20.96 -6.45
CA SER A 457 13.32 -19.79 -7.15
C SER A 457 14.13 -20.13 -8.41
N ARG A 458 14.59 -21.36 -8.57
CA ARG A 458 15.42 -21.82 -9.71
C ARG A 458 14.69 -22.79 -10.64
N ASP A 459 13.42 -23.08 -10.35
CA ASP A 459 12.61 -23.97 -11.18
C ASP A 459 11.89 -23.12 -12.25
N GLU A 460 12.53 -22.97 -13.41
CA GLU A 460 12.02 -22.16 -14.53
C GLU A 460 10.61 -22.60 -14.95
N LEU A 461 10.35 -23.91 -14.95
CA LEU A 461 9.05 -24.45 -15.33
C LEU A 461 7.98 -24.05 -14.30
N LEU A 462 8.26 -24.20 -13.01
CA LEU A 462 7.37 -23.72 -11.95
C LEU A 462 7.12 -22.21 -12.07
N LEU A 463 8.16 -21.40 -12.31
CA LEU A 463 8.05 -19.95 -12.47
C LEU A 463 7.15 -19.59 -13.66
N SER A 464 7.23 -20.30 -14.78
CA SER A 464 6.31 -20.11 -15.92
C SER A 464 4.86 -20.43 -15.55
N TYR A 465 4.59 -21.55 -14.88
CA TYR A 465 3.23 -21.87 -14.40
C TYR A 465 2.71 -20.84 -13.39
N PHE A 466 3.57 -20.40 -12.48
CA PHE A 466 3.27 -19.40 -11.48
C PHE A 466 2.96 -18.04 -12.12
N ALA A 467 3.78 -17.58 -13.07
CA ALA A 467 3.57 -16.33 -13.82
C ALA A 467 2.27 -16.36 -14.64
N ARG A 468 1.94 -17.50 -15.27
CA ARG A 468 0.73 -17.67 -16.09
C ARG A 468 -0.56 -17.37 -15.31
N THR A 469 -0.53 -17.53 -13.98
CA THR A 469 -1.66 -17.20 -13.12
C THR A 469 -1.99 -15.71 -13.15
N ALA A 470 -1.00 -14.81 -13.27
CA ALA A 470 -1.24 -13.36 -13.43
C ALA A 470 -2.00 -13.01 -14.72
N LEU A 471 -1.96 -13.90 -15.72
CA LEU A 471 -2.64 -13.74 -17.00
C LEU A 471 -4.08 -14.29 -17.01
N ARG A 472 -4.49 -15.02 -15.98
CA ARG A 472 -5.77 -15.76 -15.93
C ARG A 472 -6.99 -14.87 -16.12
N PHE A 473 -6.96 -13.65 -15.59
CA PHE A 473 -8.05 -12.69 -15.74
C PHE A 473 -7.76 -11.72 -16.88
N SER A 474 -8.75 -11.51 -17.75
CA SER A 474 -8.66 -10.47 -18.77
C SER A 474 -8.61 -9.13 -18.07
N THR A 475 -7.66 -8.27 -18.44
CA THR A 475 -7.70 -6.87 -18.02
C THR A 475 -9.04 -6.30 -18.49
N PRO A 476 -9.79 -5.54 -17.67
CA PRO A 476 -11.13 -5.04 -17.96
C PRO A 476 -11.12 -3.89 -18.97
N LEU A 477 -10.19 -3.97 -19.90
CA LEU A 477 -10.15 -3.24 -21.13
C LEU A 477 -10.91 -4.07 -22.17
N THR A 478 -11.60 -3.39 -23.08
CA THR A 478 -12.07 -4.01 -24.31
C THR A 478 -10.85 -4.52 -25.08
N LEU A 479 -11.05 -5.29 -26.16
CA LEU A 479 -9.95 -5.65 -27.08
C LEU A 479 -9.16 -4.41 -27.56
N PHE A 480 -9.72 -3.22 -27.38
CA PHE A 480 -9.32 -1.92 -27.92
C PHE A 480 -8.85 -0.91 -26.85
N GLY A 481 -8.54 -1.34 -25.62
CA GLY A 481 -7.96 -0.46 -24.60
C GLY A 481 -8.93 0.50 -23.89
N SER A 482 -10.19 0.57 -24.32
CA SER A 482 -11.22 1.31 -23.58
C SER A 482 -11.70 0.53 -22.36
N LEU A 483 -12.14 1.23 -21.30
CA LEU A 483 -12.79 0.59 -20.16
C LEU A 483 -13.99 -0.23 -20.64
N LYS A 484 -14.02 -1.54 -20.35
CA LYS A 484 -15.25 -2.32 -20.56
C LYS A 484 -16.37 -1.63 -19.79
N LYS A 485 -17.54 -1.47 -20.43
CA LYS A 485 -18.77 -0.98 -19.79
C LYS A 485 -19.70 -2.15 -19.45
N PRO A 486 -19.31 -3.11 -18.57
CA PRO A 486 -20.26 -4.12 -18.15
C PRO A 486 -21.41 -3.41 -17.40
N GLN A 487 -22.65 -3.84 -17.62
CA GLN A 487 -23.84 -3.33 -16.91
C GLN A 487 -23.70 -3.33 -15.37
N HIS A 488 -22.69 -4.01 -14.82
CA HIS A 488 -22.49 -4.25 -13.41
C HIS A 488 -21.14 -3.73 -12.86
N GLY A 489 -20.39 -2.90 -13.59
CA GLY A 489 -19.11 -2.32 -13.15
C GLY A 489 -17.86 -3.19 -13.37
N ILE A 490 -16.69 -2.56 -13.35
CA ILE A 490 -15.37 -3.18 -13.58
C ILE A 490 -14.83 -3.81 -12.30
N ASP A 491 -14.49 -5.10 -12.36
CA ASP A 491 -13.80 -5.81 -11.28
C ASP A 491 -12.31 -5.42 -11.25
N ILE A 492 -11.98 -4.40 -10.47
CA ILE A 492 -10.61 -3.87 -10.35
C ILE A 492 -9.67 -4.81 -9.59
N LYS A 493 -10.22 -5.68 -8.74
CA LYS A 493 -9.43 -6.68 -8.03
C LYS A 493 -8.86 -7.70 -9.02
N LYS A 494 -9.70 -8.32 -9.84
CA LYS A 494 -9.26 -9.29 -10.86
C LYS A 494 -8.52 -8.62 -12.01
N GLY A 495 -8.96 -7.41 -12.37
CA GLY A 495 -8.51 -6.71 -13.56
C GLY A 495 -7.22 -5.92 -13.43
N GLY A 496 -6.95 -5.38 -12.24
CA GLY A 496 -5.83 -4.47 -11.98
C GLY A 496 -4.93 -4.95 -10.85
N ILE A 497 -5.48 -5.09 -9.63
CA ILE A 497 -4.70 -5.43 -8.43
C ILE A 497 -4.05 -6.81 -8.56
N PHE A 498 -4.82 -7.84 -8.92
CA PHE A 498 -4.34 -9.22 -8.94
C PHE A 498 -3.17 -9.45 -9.92
N PRO A 499 -3.21 -8.98 -11.19
CA PRO A 499 -2.07 -9.09 -12.09
C PRO A 499 -0.80 -8.40 -11.59
N ILE A 500 -0.92 -7.21 -10.97
CA ILE A 500 0.24 -6.50 -10.39
C ILE A 500 0.82 -7.34 -9.26
N VAL A 501 0.00 -7.64 -8.24
CA VAL A 501 0.44 -8.39 -7.05
C VAL A 501 1.05 -9.73 -7.43
N HIS A 502 0.37 -10.52 -8.28
CA HIS A 502 0.84 -11.85 -8.64
C HIS A 502 2.04 -11.84 -9.59
N GLY A 503 2.11 -10.87 -10.50
CA GLY A 503 3.29 -10.69 -11.35
C GLY A 503 4.53 -10.30 -10.55
N VAL A 504 4.38 -9.35 -9.62
CA VAL A 504 5.45 -8.92 -8.71
C VAL A 504 5.88 -10.07 -7.78
N ARG A 505 4.94 -10.87 -7.25
CA ARG A 505 5.24 -12.10 -6.51
C ARG A 505 6.12 -13.05 -7.31
N THR A 506 5.82 -13.24 -8.60
CA THR A 506 6.59 -14.15 -9.46
C THR A 506 8.04 -13.70 -9.56
N MET A 507 8.25 -12.40 -9.84
CA MET A 507 9.60 -11.82 -9.91
C MET A 507 10.31 -11.85 -8.55
N ALA A 508 9.59 -11.58 -7.46
CA ALA A 508 10.11 -11.66 -6.10
C ALA A 508 10.54 -13.09 -5.73
N LEU A 509 9.79 -14.11 -6.16
CA LEU A 509 10.12 -15.52 -5.95
C LEU A 509 11.39 -15.92 -6.72
N GLU A 510 11.50 -15.54 -8.00
CA GLU A 510 12.70 -15.76 -8.83
C GLU A 510 13.95 -15.15 -8.18
N ARG A 511 13.81 -13.93 -7.63
CA ARG A 511 14.93 -13.14 -7.08
C ARG A 511 15.11 -13.28 -5.57
N ARG A 512 14.32 -14.12 -4.90
CA ARG A 512 14.36 -14.35 -3.43
C ARG A 512 14.20 -13.08 -2.60
N ILE A 513 13.37 -12.16 -3.08
CA ILE A 513 13.07 -10.88 -2.41
C ILE A 513 12.29 -11.16 -1.12
N GLN A 514 12.80 -10.68 0.01
CA GLN A 514 12.26 -10.94 1.35
C GLN A 514 10.99 -10.16 1.70
N PRO A 515 10.87 -8.85 1.38
CA PRO A 515 9.65 -8.10 1.65
C PRO A 515 8.38 -8.76 1.11
N THR A 516 7.28 -8.65 1.86
CA THR A 516 5.97 -9.21 1.47
C THR A 516 5.09 -8.18 0.78
N SER A 517 5.16 -6.91 1.18
CA SER A 517 4.45 -5.80 0.53
C SER A 517 4.76 -5.72 -0.96
N THR A 518 3.74 -5.56 -1.80
CA THR A 518 3.93 -5.41 -3.24
C THR A 518 4.73 -4.16 -3.56
N LEU A 519 4.53 -3.08 -2.80
CA LEU A 519 5.27 -1.82 -2.97
C LEU A 519 6.75 -2.00 -2.62
N GLU A 520 7.06 -2.62 -1.47
CA GLU A 520 8.44 -2.89 -1.08
C GLU A 520 9.13 -3.89 -2.04
N ARG A 521 8.39 -4.83 -2.61
CA ARG A 521 8.90 -5.74 -3.65
C ARG A 521 9.22 -5.00 -4.94
N LEU A 522 8.38 -4.06 -5.38
CA LEU A 522 8.66 -3.23 -6.56
C LEU A 522 9.94 -2.41 -6.37
N GLU A 523 10.12 -1.78 -5.20
CA GLU A 523 11.33 -1.06 -4.84
C GLU A 523 12.57 -1.98 -4.84
N ALA A 524 12.46 -3.16 -4.22
CA ALA A 524 13.55 -4.13 -4.16
C ALA A 524 13.91 -4.71 -5.55
N LEU A 525 12.91 -4.97 -6.41
CA LEU A 525 13.13 -5.44 -7.79
C LEU A 525 13.75 -4.37 -8.69
N ALA A 526 13.41 -3.09 -8.45
CA ALA A 526 14.05 -1.97 -9.12
C ALA A 526 15.51 -1.82 -8.68
N ALA A 527 15.80 -1.92 -7.38
CA ALA A 527 17.15 -1.89 -6.84
C ALA A 527 18.01 -3.09 -7.31
N ASP A 528 17.41 -4.26 -7.48
CA ASP A 528 18.05 -5.46 -8.05
C ASP A 528 18.23 -5.38 -9.59
N GLY A 529 17.70 -4.34 -10.24
CA GLY A 529 17.80 -4.13 -11.69
C GLY A 529 16.96 -5.09 -12.54
N ARG A 530 16.05 -5.84 -11.91
CA ARG A 530 15.15 -6.78 -12.61
C ARG A 530 13.88 -6.12 -13.14
N LEU A 531 13.57 -4.94 -12.63
CA LEU A 531 12.50 -4.06 -13.08
C LEU A 531 13.09 -2.66 -13.30
N GLU A 532 12.72 -1.99 -14.38
CA GLU A 532 13.11 -0.59 -14.56
C GLU A 532 12.45 0.28 -13.48
N ALA A 533 13.19 1.23 -12.89
CA ALA A 533 12.69 2.07 -11.81
C ALA A 533 11.38 2.78 -12.17
N ARG A 534 11.29 3.30 -13.40
CA ARG A 534 10.07 3.93 -13.93
C ARG A 534 8.88 2.97 -13.97
N VAL A 535 9.09 1.75 -14.45
CA VAL A 535 8.02 0.73 -14.50
C VAL A 535 7.59 0.33 -13.09
N ALA A 536 8.52 0.27 -12.14
CA ALA A 536 8.21 0.01 -10.74
C ALA A 536 7.34 1.12 -10.13
N GLU A 537 7.67 2.39 -10.40
CA GLU A 537 6.89 3.56 -9.98
C GLU A 537 5.48 3.54 -10.60
N ASP A 538 5.37 3.34 -11.92
CA ASP A 538 4.09 3.28 -12.64
C ASP A 538 3.18 2.16 -12.07
N LEU A 539 3.75 0.98 -11.76
CA LEU A 539 3.02 -0.13 -11.14
C LEU A 539 2.58 0.18 -9.70
N ALA A 540 3.43 0.83 -8.91
CA ALA A 540 3.12 1.23 -7.53
C ALA A 540 1.96 2.24 -7.50
N GLU A 541 1.93 3.18 -8.44
CA GLU A 541 0.87 4.16 -8.58
C GLU A 541 -0.43 3.54 -9.07
N ALA A 542 -0.37 2.66 -10.08
CA ALA A 542 -1.53 1.92 -10.53
C ALA A 542 -2.15 1.09 -9.40
N LEU A 543 -1.33 0.38 -8.61
CA LEU A 543 -1.78 -0.37 -7.44
C LEU A 543 -2.44 0.53 -6.39
N SER A 544 -1.85 1.70 -6.12
CA SER A 544 -2.39 2.69 -5.18
C SER A 544 -3.76 3.19 -5.65
N LEU A 545 -3.90 3.56 -6.92
CA LEU A 545 -5.17 4.02 -7.49
C LEU A 545 -6.27 2.94 -7.40
N PHE A 546 -5.96 1.70 -7.80
CA PHE A 546 -6.95 0.62 -7.70
C PHE A 546 -7.38 0.37 -6.25
N THR A 547 -6.44 0.42 -5.32
CA THR A 547 -6.72 0.19 -3.89
C THR A 547 -7.57 1.32 -3.32
N GLU A 548 -7.35 2.56 -3.73
CA GLU A 548 -8.16 3.72 -3.35
C GLU A 548 -9.61 3.61 -3.87
N LEU A 549 -9.78 3.30 -5.15
CA LEU A 549 -11.09 3.11 -5.78
C LEU A 549 -11.87 1.95 -5.14
N ARG A 550 -11.17 0.88 -4.74
CA ARG A 550 -11.74 -0.25 -4.00
C ARG A 550 -12.17 0.17 -2.61
N LEU A 551 -11.31 0.89 -1.89
CA LEU A 551 -11.58 1.34 -0.53
C LEU A 551 -12.79 2.26 -0.47
N LYS A 552 -12.89 3.23 -1.40
CA LYS A 552 -14.05 4.14 -1.51
C LYS A 552 -15.38 3.38 -1.57
N GLN A 553 -15.47 2.37 -2.43
CA GLN A 553 -16.66 1.51 -2.53
C GLN A 553 -16.93 0.65 -1.30
N GLN A 554 -15.91 0.27 -0.55
CA GLN A 554 -16.08 -0.47 0.69
C GLN A 554 -16.57 0.45 1.82
N LEU A 555 -16.12 1.70 1.86
CA LEU A 555 -16.57 2.70 2.84
C LEU A 555 -18.02 3.12 2.58
N GLU A 556 -18.40 3.42 1.33
CA GLU A 556 -19.80 3.76 0.96
C GLU A 556 -20.80 2.67 1.40
N ARG A 557 -20.41 1.40 1.32
CA ARG A 557 -21.22 0.28 1.82
C ARG A 557 -21.40 0.28 3.34
N LEU A 558 -20.34 0.61 4.07
CA LEU A 558 -20.39 0.67 5.53
C LEU A 558 -21.32 1.80 6.01
N ASP A 559 -21.51 2.83 5.20
CA ASP A 559 -22.47 3.92 5.44
C ASP A 559 -23.92 3.58 5.01
N GLY A 560 -24.16 2.35 4.55
CA GLY A 560 -25.50 1.88 4.20
C GLY A 560 -25.99 2.33 2.82
N GLU A 561 -25.13 2.89 1.96
CA GLU A 561 -25.47 3.22 0.57
C GLU A 561 -25.27 1.99 -0.34
N PRO A 562 -26.34 1.35 -0.84
CA PRO A 562 -26.26 0.03 -1.48
C PRO A 562 -26.07 0.12 -3.00
N ASN A 563 -25.36 1.14 -3.50
CA ASN A 563 -25.26 1.36 -4.95
C ASN A 563 -24.33 0.38 -5.69
N SER A 564 -23.62 -0.50 -4.98
CA SER A 564 -22.75 -1.52 -5.59
C SER A 564 -23.07 -2.93 -5.05
N LYS A 565 -23.13 -3.94 -5.93
CA LYS A 565 -23.36 -5.36 -5.57
C LYS A 565 -22.08 -6.12 -5.15
N SER A 566 -20.88 -5.61 -5.46
CA SER A 566 -19.59 -6.20 -5.01
C SER A 566 -18.51 -5.14 -4.64
N PRO A 567 -17.72 -5.32 -3.56
CA PRO A 567 -16.67 -4.38 -3.11
C PRO A 567 -15.55 -4.16 -4.11
N ASP A 568 -15.43 -5.03 -5.10
CA ASP A 568 -14.38 -4.98 -6.10
C ASP A 568 -14.85 -4.33 -7.41
N ARG A 569 -16.10 -3.85 -7.51
CA ARG A 569 -16.73 -3.42 -8.77
C ARG A 569 -16.95 -1.92 -8.86
N VAL A 570 -16.05 -1.25 -9.58
CA VAL A 570 -16.16 0.20 -9.90
C VAL A 570 -17.20 0.44 -10.98
N VAL A 571 -18.21 1.26 -10.69
CA VAL A 571 -19.16 1.74 -11.70
C VAL A 571 -18.54 2.96 -12.38
N VAL A 572 -18.06 2.77 -13.61
CA VAL A 572 -17.30 3.79 -14.37
C VAL A 572 -18.09 5.10 -14.53
N GLN A 573 -19.42 5.03 -14.60
CA GLN A 573 -20.31 6.19 -14.74
C GLN A 573 -20.36 7.10 -13.51
N GLN A 574 -19.94 6.60 -12.34
CA GLN A 574 -19.88 7.37 -11.09
C GLN A 574 -18.52 8.04 -10.88
N LEU A 575 -17.57 7.84 -11.80
CA LEU A 575 -16.25 8.47 -11.76
C LEU A 575 -16.24 9.77 -12.57
N SER A 576 -15.50 10.77 -12.09
CA SER A 576 -15.15 11.97 -12.85
C SER A 576 -14.38 11.64 -14.13
N SER A 577 -14.31 12.58 -15.08
CA SER A 577 -13.50 12.42 -16.31
C SER A 577 -12.04 12.08 -15.97
N LEU A 578 -11.44 12.81 -15.04
CA LEU A 578 -10.06 12.58 -14.58
C LEU A 578 -9.87 11.19 -13.94
N GLU A 579 -10.78 10.76 -13.07
CA GLU A 579 -10.72 9.41 -12.48
C GLU A 579 -10.88 8.30 -13.53
N ARG A 580 -11.71 8.52 -14.57
CA ARG A 580 -11.85 7.57 -15.69
C ARG A 580 -10.57 7.48 -16.52
N ASP A 581 -9.91 8.61 -16.78
CA ASP A 581 -8.64 8.65 -17.52
C ASP A 581 -7.51 7.97 -16.73
N LEU A 582 -7.40 8.26 -15.44
CA LEU A 582 -6.42 7.62 -14.55
C LEU A 582 -6.65 6.10 -14.45
N LEU A 583 -7.90 5.66 -14.31
CA LEU A 583 -8.24 4.24 -14.28
C LEU A 583 -7.86 3.55 -15.59
N ARG A 584 -8.06 4.22 -16.73
CA ARG A 584 -7.67 3.71 -18.06
C ARG A 584 -6.15 3.59 -18.15
N GLU A 585 -5.41 4.63 -17.80
CA GLU A 585 -3.94 4.67 -17.82
C GLU A 585 -3.33 3.58 -16.91
N ALA A 586 -3.85 3.44 -15.69
CA ALA A 586 -3.43 2.37 -14.77
C ALA A 586 -3.68 0.96 -15.33
N LEU A 587 -4.78 0.73 -16.04
CA LEU A 587 -5.06 -0.56 -16.68
C LEU A 587 -4.20 -0.81 -17.92
N HIS A 588 -3.73 0.23 -18.61
CA HIS A 588 -2.72 0.10 -19.67
C HIS A 588 -1.38 -0.36 -19.08
N ILE A 589 -0.94 0.23 -17.96
CA ILE A 589 0.26 -0.22 -17.24
C ILE A 589 0.15 -1.71 -16.86
N VAL A 590 -1.02 -2.15 -16.39
CA VAL A 590 -1.29 -3.58 -16.10
C VAL A 590 -1.18 -4.44 -17.36
N LYS A 591 -1.70 -3.98 -18.49
CA LYS A 591 -1.63 -4.69 -19.77
C LYS A 591 -0.17 -4.87 -20.22
N ASP A 592 0.63 -3.81 -20.16
CA ASP A 592 2.03 -3.81 -20.59
C ASP A 592 2.88 -4.67 -19.64
N PHE A 593 2.62 -4.60 -18.34
CA PHE A 593 3.28 -5.47 -17.36
C PHE A 593 2.98 -6.95 -17.62
N LYS A 594 1.73 -7.31 -17.93
CA LYS A 594 1.35 -8.67 -18.31
C LYS A 594 2.08 -9.14 -19.57
N GLN A 595 2.25 -8.27 -20.57
CA GLN A 595 3.01 -8.58 -21.78
C GLN A 595 4.49 -8.82 -21.46
N SER A 596 5.09 -8.00 -20.60
CA SER A 596 6.46 -8.18 -20.12
C SER A 596 6.63 -9.53 -19.39
N LEU A 597 5.66 -9.92 -18.55
CA LEU A 597 5.66 -11.25 -17.90
C LEU A 597 5.56 -12.39 -18.93
N SER A 598 4.72 -12.26 -19.95
CA SER A 598 4.60 -13.25 -21.03
C SER A 598 5.93 -13.48 -21.74
N GLN A 599 6.65 -12.39 -22.06
CA GLN A 599 7.95 -12.46 -22.72
C GLN A 599 9.02 -13.06 -21.80
N ARG A 600 9.09 -12.57 -20.55
CA ARG A 600 10.10 -13.00 -19.56
C ARG A 600 10.01 -14.48 -19.20
N TYR A 601 8.79 -15.01 -19.04
CA TYR A 601 8.56 -16.39 -18.61
C TYR A 601 8.07 -17.31 -19.74
N HIS A 602 8.21 -16.88 -21.00
CA HIS A 602 7.90 -17.66 -22.22
C HIS A 602 6.48 -18.25 -22.26
N LEU A 603 5.48 -17.46 -21.87
CA LEU A 603 4.10 -17.93 -21.67
C LEU A 603 3.29 -18.11 -22.96
N GLU A 604 3.81 -17.64 -24.09
CA GLU A 604 3.17 -17.68 -25.42
C GLU A 604 3.49 -18.94 -26.24
N TYR A 605 4.39 -19.81 -25.76
CA TYR A 605 4.62 -21.13 -26.34
C TYR A 605 3.82 -22.18 -25.57
N THR A 606 2.59 -22.46 -26.01
CA THR A 606 1.96 -23.78 -25.85
C THR A 606 0.91 -24.01 -26.91
#